data_AF-A0A1J7JBN2-F1
#
_entry.id   AF-A0A1J7JBN2-F1
#
_cell.length_a   1.000
_cell.length_b   1.000
_cell.length_c   1.000
_cell.angle_alpha   90.00
_cell.angle_beta   90.00
_cell.angle_gamma   90.00
#
_symmetry.space_group_name_H-M   'P 1'
#
loop_
_entity.id
_entity.type
_entity.pdbx_description
1 polymer ?
#
loop_
_entity_poly.entity_id
_entity_poly.type
_entity_poly.pdbx_seq_one_letter_code
_entity_poly.pdbx_strand_id
1 'polypeptide(L)'
;MKVLASITIPAAWPLVDAAPYLEGRTGPPVAKLDALLPNFGVVAGTNQDANKNCQGISPAGKIVPIQCECPPDRPTFLSKLSSALAAGKVSVPDDRKKIHEFSITFSITAAGNDVAANKDRATAALTVLQNFNGTFGTGCPAVSVPNIQSMQVNGIRVDTRLVPPA
;
A
#
# COMPACT_ATOMS: atom_id res chain seq x y z
N MET A 1 -39.33 -53.01 9.95
CA MET A 1 -38.51 -51.95 10.59
C MET A 1 -37.50 -51.45 9.57
N LYS A 2 -37.66 -50.22 9.05
CA LYS A 2 -36.75 -49.61 8.07
C LYS A 2 -36.49 -48.19 8.56
N VAL A 3 -35.31 -47.98 9.16
CA VAL A 3 -34.92 -46.70 9.76
C VAL A 3 -34.35 -45.83 8.66
N LEU A 4 -35.03 -44.72 8.34
CA LEU A 4 -34.56 -43.70 7.40
C LEU A 4 -33.62 -42.75 8.15
N ALA A 5 -32.32 -42.86 7.87
CA ALA A 5 -31.33 -41.91 8.37
C ALA A 5 -31.44 -40.60 7.58
N SER A 6 -31.78 -39.52 8.27
CA SER A 6 -31.75 -38.16 7.70
C SER A 6 -30.31 -37.65 7.75
N ILE A 7 -29.73 -37.41 6.57
CA ILE A 7 -28.41 -36.78 6.42
C ILE A 7 -28.63 -35.27 6.37
N THR A 8 -28.20 -34.58 7.42
CA THR A 8 -28.16 -33.11 7.45
C THR A 8 -26.87 -32.64 6.78
N ILE A 9 -26.99 -31.94 5.65
CA ILE A 9 -25.86 -31.34 4.94
C ILE A 9 -25.52 -30.00 5.63
N PRO A 10 -24.28 -29.75 6.08
CA PRO A 10 -23.89 -28.44 6.59
C PRO A 10 -23.86 -27.43 5.44
N ALA A 11 -24.42 -26.25 5.69
CA ALA A 11 -24.42 -25.13 4.75
C ALA A 11 -22.97 -24.73 4.40
N ALA A 12 -22.63 -24.82 3.12
CA ALA A 12 -21.40 -24.29 2.57
C ALA A 12 -21.36 -22.77 2.78
N TRP A 13 -20.32 -22.27 3.44
CA TRP A 13 -20.05 -20.84 3.49
C TRP A 13 -19.57 -20.42 2.10
N PRO A 14 -20.04 -19.27 1.55
CA PRO A 14 -19.50 -18.82 0.30
C PRO A 14 -18.04 -18.44 0.51
N LEU A 15 -17.15 -19.08 -0.25
CA LEU A 15 -15.85 -18.50 -0.57
C LEU A 15 -16.17 -17.15 -1.23
N VAL A 16 -16.00 -16.06 -0.49
CA VAL A 16 -15.91 -14.73 -1.08
C VAL A 16 -14.65 -14.75 -1.92
N ASP A 17 -14.84 -15.07 -3.19
CA ASP A 17 -13.87 -14.80 -4.23
C ASP A 17 -13.62 -13.29 -4.18
N ALA A 18 -12.36 -12.90 -3.98
CA ALA A 18 -11.96 -11.51 -4.08
C ALA A 18 -12.04 -11.12 -5.56
N ALA A 19 -13.26 -10.90 -6.04
CA ALA A 19 -13.48 -10.45 -7.41
C ALA A 19 -12.67 -9.17 -7.62
N PRO A 20 -11.82 -9.09 -8.66
CA PRO A 20 -11.16 -7.85 -9.00
C PRO A 20 -12.24 -6.79 -9.24
N TYR A 21 -12.07 -5.63 -8.63
CA TYR A 21 -12.96 -4.50 -8.83
C TYR A 21 -13.01 -4.14 -10.32
N LEU A 22 -14.17 -4.34 -10.93
CA LEU A 22 -14.55 -3.74 -12.20
C LEU A 22 -15.96 -3.20 -11.97
N GLU A 23 -16.13 -1.88 -11.92
CA GLU A 23 -17.14 -1.16 -12.73
C GLU A 23 -16.77 0.33 -12.84
N GLY A 24 -16.41 0.79 -14.06
CA GLY A 24 -16.63 2.17 -14.49
C GLY A 24 -15.53 3.23 -14.27
N ARG A 25 -14.28 2.95 -14.67
CA ARG A 25 -13.16 3.93 -14.88
C ARG A 25 -12.67 4.77 -13.69
N THR A 26 -13.39 4.85 -12.58
CA THR A 26 -12.95 5.58 -11.38
C THR A 26 -12.39 4.62 -10.34
N GLY A 27 -11.22 4.93 -9.80
CA GLY A 27 -10.62 4.14 -8.74
C GLY A 27 -11.39 4.20 -7.42
N PRO A 28 -11.01 3.40 -6.42
CA PRO A 28 -11.64 3.45 -5.10
C PRO A 28 -11.58 4.86 -4.50
N PRO A 29 -12.60 5.30 -3.75
CA PRO A 29 -12.60 6.62 -3.12
C PRO A 29 -11.38 6.80 -2.20
N VAL A 30 -10.76 7.98 -2.25
CA VAL A 30 -9.57 8.33 -1.43
C VAL A 30 -9.80 8.05 0.06
N ALA A 31 -10.96 8.43 0.61
CA ALA A 31 -11.30 8.17 2.01
C ALA A 31 -11.34 6.67 2.36
N LYS A 32 -11.75 5.82 1.41
CA LYS A 32 -11.76 4.36 1.60
C LYS A 32 -10.34 3.79 1.61
N LEU A 33 -9.45 4.29 0.74
CA LEU A 33 -8.04 3.92 0.74
C LEU A 33 -7.33 4.40 2.00
N ASP A 34 -7.63 5.63 2.43
CA ASP A 34 -7.12 6.23 3.66
C ASP A 34 -7.43 5.36 4.88
N ALA A 35 -8.68 4.90 4.98
CA ALA A 35 -9.14 4.04 6.04
C ALA A 35 -8.59 2.60 5.98
N LEU A 36 -7.85 2.19 4.94
CA LEU A 36 -7.30 0.85 4.78
C LEU A 36 -5.76 0.81 4.81
N LEU A 37 -5.11 1.97 4.78
CA LEU A 37 -3.66 2.09 4.91
C LEU A 37 -3.31 2.74 6.24
N PRO A 38 -2.18 2.37 6.87
CA PRO A 38 -1.68 3.12 8.00
C PRO A 38 -1.24 4.53 7.56
N ASN A 39 -1.09 5.44 8.52
CA ASN A 39 -0.31 6.65 8.32
C ASN A 39 1.15 6.30 7.94
N PHE A 40 1.92 7.23 7.39
CA PHE A 40 3.28 6.93 6.92
C PHE A 40 4.27 6.61 8.04
N GLY A 41 4.05 7.11 9.25
CA GLY A 41 4.96 6.97 10.38
C GLY A 41 6.09 8.01 10.42
N VAL A 42 6.61 8.45 9.26
CA VAL A 42 7.58 9.56 9.14
C VAL A 42 6.90 10.77 8.50
N VAL A 43 7.40 11.98 8.79
CA VAL A 43 6.95 13.24 8.17
C VAL A 43 8.04 13.76 7.24
N ALA A 44 7.66 14.35 6.11
CA ALA A 44 8.61 14.99 5.19
C ALA A 44 9.46 16.05 5.93
N GLY A 45 10.72 16.20 5.54
CA GLY A 45 11.63 17.16 6.19
C GLY A 45 12.19 16.73 7.55
N THR A 46 11.92 15.50 8.03
CA THR A 46 12.39 15.05 9.35
C THR A 46 13.92 15.03 9.43
N ASN A 47 14.47 15.78 10.39
CA ASN A 47 15.89 15.80 10.77
C ASN A 47 16.85 15.94 9.57
N GLN A 48 16.72 17.04 8.82
CA GLN A 48 17.58 17.29 7.67
C GLN A 48 19.07 17.43 8.09
N ASP A 49 19.96 16.70 7.42
CA ASP A 49 21.40 16.72 7.65
C ASP A 49 22.12 17.85 6.88
N ALA A 50 23.44 17.95 7.06
CA ALA A 50 24.28 18.93 6.38
C ALA A 50 24.32 18.75 4.85
N ASN A 51 24.04 17.53 4.36
CA ASN A 51 24.00 17.17 2.95
C ASN A 51 22.60 17.32 2.33
N LYS A 52 21.64 17.90 3.07
CA LYS A 52 20.23 18.07 2.64
C LYS A 52 19.46 16.75 2.49
N ASN A 53 19.89 15.67 3.13
CA ASN A 53 19.08 14.46 3.27
C ASN A 53 18.22 14.54 4.52
N CYS A 54 17.06 13.91 4.49
CA CYS A 54 16.20 13.72 5.65
C CYS A 54 16.22 12.27 6.12
N GLN A 55 15.60 11.99 7.27
CA GLN A 55 15.64 10.68 7.91
C GLN A 55 14.36 9.87 7.65
N GLY A 56 14.53 8.71 7.01
CA GLY A 56 13.57 7.61 6.96
C GLY A 56 13.94 6.52 7.97
N ILE A 57 13.06 5.52 8.10
CA ILE A 57 13.22 4.42 9.06
C ILE A 57 12.98 3.09 8.34
N SER A 58 13.91 2.15 8.47
CA SER A 58 13.74 0.79 7.96
C SER A 58 12.86 -0.06 8.90
N PRO A 59 12.34 -1.21 8.45
CA PRO A 59 11.58 -2.11 9.32
C PRO A 59 12.36 -2.61 10.53
N ALA A 60 13.70 -2.58 10.47
CA ALA A 60 14.59 -2.92 11.58
C ALA A 60 14.82 -1.74 12.55
N GLY A 61 14.14 -0.61 12.36
CA GLY A 61 14.30 0.60 13.18
C GLY A 61 15.56 1.41 12.87
N LYS A 62 16.28 1.09 11.79
CA LYS A 62 17.50 1.82 11.40
C LYS A 62 17.14 3.11 10.69
N ILE A 63 17.82 4.21 11.03
CA ILE A 63 17.74 5.47 10.28
C ILE A 63 18.41 5.33 8.93
N VAL A 64 17.71 5.73 7.86
CA VAL A 64 18.17 5.67 6.48
C VAL A 64 17.99 7.04 5.84
N PRO A 65 19.00 7.61 5.17
CA PRO A 65 18.85 8.88 4.48
C PRO A 65 17.84 8.77 3.32
N ILE A 66 16.97 9.76 3.20
CA ILE A 66 15.95 9.89 2.15
C ILE A 66 15.92 11.33 1.63
N GLN A 67 15.28 11.54 0.47
CA GLN A 67 14.97 12.88 -0.02
C GLN A 67 13.98 13.56 0.94
N CYS A 68 14.14 14.87 1.15
CA CYS A 68 13.34 15.60 2.15
C CYS A 68 11.88 15.78 1.76
N GLU A 69 11.54 15.67 0.48
CA GLU A 69 10.18 15.65 -0.04
C GLU A 69 9.46 14.32 0.26
N CYS A 70 10.16 13.32 0.80
CA CYS A 70 9.60 12.02 1.16
C CYS A 70 9.30 11.93 2.66
N PRO A 71 8.14 11.36 3.05
CA PRO A 71 7.07 10.85 2.18
C PRO A 71 6.29 11.98 1.47
N PRO A 72 5.62 11.69 0.34
CA PRO A 72 4.82 12.68 -0.36
C PRO A 72 3.63 13.16 0.46
N ASP A 73 2.95 14.23 0.00
CA ASP A 73 1.66 14.62 0.53
C ASP A 73 0.64 13.45 0.48
N ARG A 74 -0.03 13.20 1.60
CA ARG A 74 -0.86 12.00 1.78
C ARG A 74 -2.10 11.98 0.87
N PRO A 75 -2.91 13.05 0.77
CA PRO A 75 -3.98 13.15 -0.22
C PRO A 75 -3.51 12.93 -1.67
N THR A 76 -2.39 13.53 -2.05
CA THR A 76 -1.80 13.39 -3.38
C THR A 76 -1.41 11.93 -3.67
N PHE A 77 -0.80 11.27 -2.69
CA PHE A 77 -0.49 9.84 -2.75
C PHE A 77 -1.72 8.95 -2.92
N LEU A 78 -2.76 9.16 -2.12
CA LEU A 78 -3.98 8.36 -2.24
C LEU A 78 -4.69 8.59 -3.58
N SER A 79 -4.64 9.80 -4.14
CA SER A 79 -5.20 10.09 -5.47
C SER A 79 -4.47 9.31 -6.58
N LYS A 80 -3.13 9.26 -6.53
CA LYS A 80 -2.33 8.44 -7.46
C LYS A 80 -2.57 6.95 -7.26
N LEU A 81 -2.68 6.48 -6.02
CA LEU A 81 -3.01 5.09 -5.73
C LEU A 81 -4.41 4.72 -6.28
N SER A 82 -5.42 5.56 -6.06
CA SER A 82 -6.76 5.37 -6.62
C SER A 82 -6.70 5.25 -8.14
N SER A 83 -5.98 6.15 -8.82
CA SER A 83 -5.79 6.10 -10.28
C SER A 83 -5.11 4.82 -10.75
N ALA A 84 -4.05 4.37 -10.05
CA ALA A 84 -3.36 3.12 -10.40
C ALA A 84 -4.27 1.90 -10.21
N LEU A 85 -5.10 1.88 -9.16
CA LEU A 85 -6.06 0.81 -8.91
C LEU A 85 -7.19 0.81 -9.96
N ALA A 86 -7.63 1.98 -10.41
CA ALA A 86 -8.57 2.09 -11.53
C ALA A 86 -8.00 1.48 -12.82
N ALA A 87 -6.69 1.61 -13.04
CA ALA A 87 -5.98 1.02 -14.17
C ALA A 87 -5.60 -0.45 -13.97
N GLY A 88 -5.70 -0.97 -12.75
CA GLY A 88 -5.20 -2.30 -12.36
C GLY A 88 -3.68 -2.44 -12.41
N LYS A 89 -2.95 -1.35 -12.67
CA LYS A 89 -1.49 -1.35 -12.84
C LYS A 89 -0.89 0.04 -12.63
N VAL A 90 0.42 0.05 -12.37
CA VAL A 90 1.28 1.23 -12.52
C VAL A 90 2.01 1.10 -13.85
N SER A 91 1.93 2.12 -14.71
CA SER A 91 2.61 2.17 -16.01
C SER A 91 3.42 3.47 -16.09
N VAL A 92 4.74 3.36 -16.14
CA VAL A 92 5.66 4.51 -16.12
C VAL A 92 6.82 4.31 -17.11
N PRO A 93 7.25 5.35 -17.84
CA PRO A 93 8.46 5.30 -18.67
C PRO A 93 9.73 5.32 -17.82
N ASP A 94 10.83 4.76 -18.35
CA ASP A 94 12.19 5.08 -17.91
C ASP A 94 12.80 6.27 -18.69
N ASP A 95 14.07 6.59 -18.42
CA ASP A 95 14.85 7.64 -19.06
C ASP A 95 14.98 7.47 -20.59
N ARG A 96 14.82 6.25 -21.09
CA ARG A 96 14.85 5.88 -22.51
C ARG A 96 13.46 5.76 -23.13
N LYS A 97 12.41 6.20 -22.41
CA LYS A 97 10.99 6.12 -22.82
C LYS A 97 10.46 4.69 -22.95
N LYS A 98 11.15 3.68 -22.42
CA LYS A 98 10.60 2.32 -22.35
C LYS A 98 9.56 2.29 -21.24
N ILE A 99 8.38 1.76 -21.54
CA ILE A 99 7.29 1.61 -20.58
C ILE A 99 7.54 0.39 -19.69
N HIS A 100 7.44 0.59 -18.38
CA HIS A 100 7.45 -0.45 -17.35
C HIS A 100 6.05 -0.55 -16.75
N GLU A 101 5.51 -1.77 -16.67
CA GLU A 101 4.19 -2.03 -16.12
C GLU A 101 4.26 -2.96 -14.90
N PHE A 102 3.55 -2.59 -13.84
CA PHE A 102 3.43 -3.36 -12.61
C PHE A 102 1.96 -3.59 -12.32
N SER A 103 1.48 -4.83 -12.47
CA SER A 103 0.14 -5.19 -12.03
C SER A 103 0.03 -5.04 -10.52
N ILE A 104 -1.08 -4.47 -10.04
CA ILE A 104 -1.32 -4.28 -8.61
C ILE A 104 -2.69 -4.80 -8.22
N THR A 105 -2.78 -5.37 -7.02
CA THR A 105 -4.02 -5.82 -6.39
C THR A 105 -4.22 -5.09 -5.07
N PHE A 106 -5.47 -4.76 -4.74
CA PHE A 106 -5.81 -4.08 -3.49
C PHE A 106 -7.22 -4.47 -3.06
N SER A 107 -7.32 -5.20 -1.95
CA SER A 107 -8.63 -5.58 -1.42
C SER A 107 -9.30 -4.39 -0.70
N ILE A 108 -10.42 -3.92 -1.22
CA ILE A 108 -11.24 -2.87 -0.59
C ILE A 108 -12.36 -3.42 0.30
N THR A 109 -12.61 -4.73 0.24
CA THR A 109 -13.75 -5.41 0.90
C THR A 109 -13.33 -6.26 2.11
N ALA A 110 -12.11 -6.81 2.13
CA ALA A 110 -11.63 -7.59 3.26
C ALA A 110 -11.54 -6.73 4.54
N ALA A 111 -11.63 -7.37 5.70
CA ALA A 111 -11.47 -6.71 6.99
C ALA A 111 -10.15 -5.92 7.07
N GLY A 112 -10.15 -4.84 7.86
CA GLY A 112 -8.96 -3.97 7.99
C GLY A 112 -7.76 -4.66 8.65
N ASN A 113 -7.99 -5.74 9.39
CA ASN A 113 -6.98 -6.55 10.07
C ASN A 113 -6.65 -7.87 9.36
N ASP A 114 -7.16 -8.08 8.14
CA ASP A 114 -6.83 -9.27 7.35
C ASP A 114 -5.36 -9.21 6.89
N VAL A 115 -4.57 -10.21 7.28
CA VAL A 115 -3.12 -10.23 7.07
C VAL A 115 -2.77 -10.28 5.58
N ALA A 116 -3.46 -11.13 4.80
CA ALA A 116 -3.17 -11.31 3.38
C ALA A 116 -3.56 -10.03 2.60
N ALA A 117 -4.76 -9.52 2.85
CA ALA A 117 -5.26 -8.29 2.25
C ALA A 117 -4.36 -7.10 2.58
N ASN A 118 -3.85 -7.00 3.81
CA ASN A 118 -2.94 -5.93 4.22
C ASN A 118 -1.59 -5.99 3.51
N LYS A 119 -1.05 -7.19 3.26
CA LYS A 119 0.16 -7.34 2.45
C LYS A 119 -0.05 -6.90 1.00
N ASP A 120 -1.20 -7.23 0.42
CA ASP A 120 -1.56 -6.78 -0.94
C ASP A 120 -1.72 -5.26 -1.00
N ARG A 121 -2.48 -4.69 -0.05
CA ARG A 121 -2.68 -3.24 0.09
C ARG A 121 -1.35 -2.50 0.18
N ALA A 122 -0.45 -2.98 1.04
CA ALA A 122 0.87 -2.41 1.22
C ALA A 122 1.73 -2.53 -0.04
N THR A 123 1.68 -3.67 -0.73
CA THR A 123 2.44 -3.89 -1.97
C THR A 123 2.00 -2.95 -3.07
N ALA A 124 0.69 -2.77 -3.29
CA ALA A 124 0.16 -1.80 -4.24
C ALA A 124 0.57 -0.36 -3.85
N ALA A 125 0.42 -0.01 -2.58
CA ALA A 125 0.82 1.30 -2.05
C ALA A 125 2.30 1.61 -2.29
N LEU A 126 3.20 0.67 -2.01
CA LEU A 126 4.64 0.83 -2.20
C LEU A 126 5.04 0.85 -3.67
N THR A 127 4.35 0.09 -4.53
CA THR A 127 4.56 0.13 -5.98
C THR A 127 4.26 1.52 -6.54
N VAL A 128 3.17 2.15 -6.10
CA VAL A 128 2.83 3.53 -6.46
C VAL A 128 3.83 4.52 -5.86
N LEU A 129 4.22 4.34 -4.59
CA LEU A 129 5.18 5.21 -3.91
C LEU A 129 6.53 5.28 -4.65
N GLN A 130 7.07 4.12 -5.04
CA GLN A 130 8.37 4.02 -5.70
C GLN A 130 8.37 4.57 -7.14
N ASN A 131 7.19 4.75 -7.74
CA ASN A 131 7.00 5.29 -9.08
C ASN A 131 6.21 6.62 -9.06
N PHE A 132 6.12 7.27 -7.89
CA PHE A 132 5.20 8.39 -7.62
C PHE A 132 5.38 9.59 -8.57
N ASN A 133 6.63 9.85 -8.97
CA ASN A 133 7.00 10.97 -9.83
C ASN A 133 6.78 10.70 -11.33
N GLY A 134 6.21 9.55 -11.69
CA GLY A 134 5.82 9.25 -13.07
C GLY A 134 6.96 8.74 -13.96
N THR A 135 8.16 8.59 -13.43
CA THR A 135 9.29 7.90 -14.08
C THR A 135 9.69 6.68 -13.27
N PHE A 136 10.03 5.59 -13.94
CA PHE A 136 10.40 4.32 -13.33
C PHE A 136 11.46 4.50 -12.23
N GLY A 137 11.12 4.07 -11.01
CA GLY A 137 12.02 4.09 -9.86
C GLY A 137 12.36 5.46 -9.27
N THR A 138 11.71 6.54 -9.73
CA THR A 138 12.01 7.92 -9.29
C THR A 138 11.10 8.46 -8.18
N GLY A 139 10.35 7.59 -7.51
CA GLY A 139 9.48 7.97 -6.39
C GLY A 139 10.18 7.97 -5.03
N CYS A 140 9.38 7.88 -3.96
CA CYS A 140 9.90 7.84 -2.61
C CYS A 140 10.31 6.41 -2.20
N PRO A 141 11.42 6.23 -1.46
CA PRO A 141 11.83 4.92 -0.98
C PRO A 141 10.88 4.42 0.11
N ALA A 142 10.70 3.11 0.25
CA ALA A 142 9.76 2.51 1.21
C ALA A 142 10.04 2.92 2.68
N VAL A 143 11.31 3.19 3.02
CA VAL A 143 11.72 3.66 4.36
C VAL A 143 11.23 5.07 4.70
N SER A 144 10.65 5.81 3.73
CA SER A 144 9.92 7.06 3.99
C SER A 144 8.50 6.85 4.52
N VAL A 145 7.97 5.61 4.41
CA VAL A 145 6.63 5.22 4.88
C VAL A 145 6.71 3.94 5.74
N PRO A 146 7.53 3.90 6.80
CA PRO A 146 7.84 2.69 7.56
C PRO A 146 6.64 1.84 8.00
N ASN A 147 5.49 2.46 8.30
CA ASN A 147 4.30 1.70 8.69
C ASN A 147 3.70 0.90 7.51
N ILE A 148 3.71 1.47 6.29
CA ILE A 148 3.28 0.74 5.09
C ILE A 148 4.30 -0.36 4.76
N GLN A 149 5.60 -0.07 4.90
CA GLN A 149 6.65 -1.06 4.68
C GLN A 149 6.55 -2.24 5.67
N SER A 150 6.30 -1.96 6.95
CA SER A 150 6.07 -2.96 7.98
C SER A 150 4.85 -3.82 7.63
N MET A 151 3.74 -3.18 7.25
CA MET A 151 2.51 -3.88 6.83
C MET A 151 2.73 -4.79 5.62
N GLN A 152 3.61 -4.44 4.68
CA GLN A 152 3.98 -5.35 3.58
C GLN A 152 4.65 -6.63 4.08
N VAL A 153 5.50 -6.51 5.10
CA VAL A 153 6.27 -7.64 5.65
C VAL A 153 5.38 -8.55 6.50
N ASN A 154 4.60 -7.97 7.41
CA ASN A 154 3.89 -8.71 8.45
C ASN A 154 2.35 -8.75 8.29
N GLY A 155 1.76 -7.93 7.42
CA GLY A 155 0.30 -7.80 7.25
C GLY A 155 -0.42 -7.11 8.42
N ILE A 156 0.32 -6.55 9.37
CA ILE A 156 -0.23 -5.87 10.54
C ILE A 156 -0.25 -4.36 10.25
N ARG A 157 -1.43 -3.76 10.38
CA ARG A 157 -1.59 -2.32 10.31
C ARG A 157 -1.20 -1.69 11.65
N VAL A 158 -0.25 -0.76 11.61
CA VAL A 158 0.20 0.01 12.76
C VAL A 158 0.17 1.49 12.40
N ASP A 159 -0.47 2.31 13.22
CA ASP A 159 -0.63 3.75 13.02
C ASP A 159 0.24 4.56 13.99
N THR A 160 1.54 4.24 14.06
CA THR A 160 2.47 4.88 15.00
C THR A 160 3.30 5.96 14.30
N ARG A 161 3.37 7.15 14.89
CA ARG A 161 4.38 8.14 14.49
C ARG A 161 5.76 7.69 14.99
N LEU A 162 6.65 7.42 14.06
CA LEU A 162 8.04 7.05 14.34
C LEU A 162 8.88 8.31 14.14
N VAL A 163 9.29 8.93 15.25
CA VAL A 163 10.16 10.10 15.23
C VAL A 163 11.60 9.62 15.44
N PRO A 164 12.47 9.70 14.42
CA PRO A 164 13.90 9.49 14.62
C PRO A 164 14.46 10.43 15.71
N PRO A 165 15.43 9.98 16.52
CA PRO A 165 16.22 10.88 17.34
C PRO A 165 16.86 11.97 16.48
N ALA A 166 16.89 13.20 17.01
CA ALA A 166 17.55 14.35 16.36
C ALA A 166 19.07 14.18 16.35
#